data_AF-A0AAV0KC54-F1
#
_entry.id   AF-A0AAV0KC54-F1
#
_cell.length_a   1.000
_cell.length_b   1.000
_cell.length_c   1.000
_cell.angle_alpha   90.00
_cell.angle_beta   90.00
_cell.angle_gamma   90.00
#
_symmetry.space_group_name_H-M   'P 1'
#
loop_
_entity.id
_entity.type
_entity.pdbx_description
1 polymer ?
#
loop_
_entity_poly.entity_id
_entity_poly.type
_entity_poly.pdbx_seq_one_letter_code
_entity_poly.pdbx_strand_id
1 'polypeptide(L)'
;MGASLLRLHFHDCFVQGCDGSILLDATPTIDSEKTALPNNNSARGFEVIDMIKAEVDKACGGKPVVSCADILAVAARDSVVALGGPSWEVQLGRRDSTERRASCFAGSGDANLGSLDGSPARFDGSYFKNLVEKKGLLHSDQALFAGGSTDSVVKGYGSNNGRSFWFDFASSMVKMGNIKPLTGNLGQIRVNCRKVNA
;
A
#
# COMPACT_ATOMS: atom_id res chain seq x y z
N MET A 1 -5.80 -6.44 9.35
CA MET A 1 -6.02 -5.11 8.70
C MET A 1 -4.73 -4.49 8.19
N GLY A 2 -3.63 -4.53 8.96
CA GLY A 2 -2.37 -3.87 8.55
C GLY A 2 -1.86 -4.24 7.14
N ALA A 3 -1.90 -5.52 6.77
CA ALA A 3 -1.56 -5.96 5.40
C ALA A 3 -2.39 -5.28 4.31
N SER A 4 -3.69 -5.01 4.57
CA SER A 4 -4.57 -4.32 3.64
C SER A 4 -4.18 -2.86 3.45
N LEU A 5 -3.81 -2.16 4.53
CA LEU A 5 -3.39 -0.75 4.48
C LEU A 5 -2.04 -0.59 3.78
N LEU A 6 -1.09 -1.50 4.04
CA LEU A 6 0.17 -1.57 3.30
C LEU A 6 -0.09 -1.76 1.79
N ARG A 7 -0.99 -2.68 1.43
CA ARG A 7 -1.36 -2.92 0.02
C ARG A 7 -2.06 -1.72 -0.62
N LEU A 8 -2.93 -1.02 0.11
CA LEU A 8 -3.56 0.20 -0.40
C LEU A 8 -2.53 1.27 -0.77
N HIS A 9 -1.51 1.48 0.07
CA HIS A 9 -0.43 2.40 -0.25
C HIS A 9 0.39 1.97 -1.47
N PHE A 10 0.67 0.67 -1.60
CA PHE A 10 1.33 0.13 -2.80
C PHE A 10 0.50 0.39 -4.08
N HIS A 11 -0.80 0.10 -4.04
CA HIS A 11 -1.68 0.30 -5.21
C HIS A 11 -1.86 1.78 -5.55
N ASP A 12 -1.88 2.68 -4.55
CA ASP A 12 -1.85 4.12 -4.77
C ASP A 12 -0.59 4.52 -5.56
N CYS A 13 0.59 4.22 -5.00
CA CYS A 13 1.86 4.65 -5.57
C CYS A 13 2.15 4.12 -6.99
N PHE A 14 1.68 2.91 -7.31
CA PHE A 14 1.94 2.27 -8.60
C PHE A 14 0.99 2.73 -9.72
N VAL A 15 -0.10 3.41 -9.38
CA VAL A 15 -1.00 4.03 -10.38
C VAL A 15 -0.70 5.52 -10.45
N GLN A 16 0.31 5.85 -11.25
CA GLN A 16 0.71 7.23 -11.58
C GLN A 16 1.18 8.11 -10.41
N GLY A 17 1.32 7.58 -9.20
CA GLY A 17 2.04 8.22 -8.09
C GLY A 17 1.32 8.07 -6.77
N CYS A 18 2.00 8.37 -5.66
CA CYS A 18 1.39 8.32 -4.33
C CYS A 18 0.54 9.59 -4.11
N ASP A 19 -0.66 9.65 -4.68
CA ASP A 19 -1.51 10.84 -4.74
C ASP A 19 -2.91 10.61 -4.13
N GLY A 20 -3.15 9.47 -3.48
CA GLY A 20 -4.42 9.10 -2.88
C GLY A 20 -5.56 8.90 -3.89
N SER A 21 -5.27 8.76 -5.18
CA SER A 21 -6.26 8.54 -6.25
C SER A 21 -7.09 7.28 -6.02
N ILE A 22 -6.48 6.21 -5.52
CA ILE A 22 -7.18 4.94 -5.20
C ILE A 22 -8.35 5.12 -4.21
N LEU A 23 -8.33 6.18 -3.41
CA LEU A 23 -9.35 6.43 -2.39
C LEU A 23 -10.63 7.06 -2.97
N LEU A 24 -10.58 7.64 -4.18
CA LEU A 24 -11.73 8.29 -4.81
C LEU A 24 -12.81 7.28 -5.16
N ASP A 25 -14.05 7.60 -4.78
CA ASP A 25 -15.24 6.88 -5.23
C ASP A 25 -15.67 7.35 -6.61
N ALA A 26 -16.42 6.50 -7.32
CA ALA A 26 -16.88 6.79 -8.66
C ALA A 26 -17.90 7.94 -8.64
N THR A 27 -17.82 8.82 -9.62
CA THR A 27 -18.78 9.90 -9.88
C THR A 27 -19.10 9.92 -11.39
N PRO A 28 -20.07 10.72 -11.87
CA PRO A 28 -20.29 10.86 -13.32
C PRO A 28 -19.04 11.30 -14.11
N THR A 29 -18.07 11.93 -13.43
CA THR A 29 -16.83 12.44 -14.04
C THR A 29 -15.57 11.71 -13.57
N ILE A 30 -15.66 10.81 -12.59
CA ILE A 30 -14.55 10.06 -12.01
C ILE A 30 -14.84 8.56 -12.13
N ASP A 31 -14.01 7.86 -12.90
CA ASP A 31 -13.93 6.40 -12.85
C ASP A 31 -13.04 6.04 -11.67
N SER A 32 -13.55 5.24 -10.74
CA SER A 32 -12.80 4.85 -9.55
C SER A 32 -11.87 3.69 -9.84
N GLU A 33 -10.64 3.79 -9.36
CA GLU A 33 -9.67 2.69 -9.40
C GLU A 33 -10.12 1.48 -8.57
N LYS A 34 -11.07 1.64 -7.65
CA LYS A 34 -11.59 0.55 -6.82
C LYS A 34 -12.24 -0.56 -7.64
N THR A 35 -12.71 -0.24 -8.85
CA THR A 35 -13.32 -1.21 -9.77
C THR A 35 -12.33 -1.81 -10.77
N ALA A 36 -11.05 -1.38 -10.74
CA ALA A 36 -10.01 -1.97 -11.57
C ALA A 36 -9.75 -3.42 -11.18
N LEU A 37 -9.37 -4.27 -12.15
CA LEU A 37 -9.06 -5.69 -11.94
C LEU A 37 -8.28 -6.01 -10.64
N PRO A 38 -7.16 -5.34 -10.31
CA PRO A 38 -6.39 -5.68 -9.13
C PRO A 38 -7.06 -5.24 -7.80
N ASN A 39 -8.06 -4.36 -7.87
CA ASN A 39 -8.72 -3.74 -6.71
C ASN A 39 -10.11 -4.32 -6.44
N ASN A 40 -10.86 -4.65 -7.49
CA ASN A 40 -12.24 -5.06 -7.38
C ASN A 40 -12.37 -6.35 -6.54
N ASN A 41 -13.22 -6.34 -5.52
CA ASN A 41 -13.37 -7.42 -4.54
C ASN A 41 -12.05 -7.86 -3.87
N SER A 42 -11.05 -6.96 -3.79
CA SER A 42 -9.70 -7.30 -3.34
C SER A 42 -9.09 -6.23 -2.42
N ALA A 43 -9.06 -4.97 -2.87
CA ALA A 43 -8.61 -3.84 -2.06
C ALA A 43 -9.62 -3.56 -0.94
N ARG A 44 -9.15 -3.28 0.28
CA ARG A 44 -9.99 -3.13 1.49
C ARG A 44 -9.29 -2.27 2.53
N GLY A 45 -10.05 -1.74 3.50
CA GLY A 45 -9.53 -0.85 4.55
C GLY A 45 -9.78 0.63 4.30
N PHE A 46 -10.58 0.98 3.27
CA PHE A 46 -10.96 2.36 2.96
C PHE A 46 -11.67 3.03 4.13
N GLU A 47 -12.53 2.30 4.83
CA GLU A 47 -13.24 2.72 6.04
C GLU A 47 -12.29 3.09 7.19
N VAL A 48 -11.14 2.43 7.28
CA VAL A 48 -10.11 2.74 8.28
C VAL A 48 -9.41 4.06 7.92
N ILE A 49 -9.15 4.29 6.63
CA ILE A 49 -8.59 5.56 6.15
C ILE A 49 -9.55 6.72 6.44
N ASP A 50 -10.86 6.52 6.25
CA ASP A 50 -11.88 7.53 6.59
C ASP A 50 -11.86 7.89 8.08
N MET A 51 -11.77 6.88 8.95
CA MET A 51 -11.67 7.10 10.41
C MET A 51 -10.37 7.83 10.80
N ILE A 52 -9.23 7.44 10.21
CA ILE A 52 -7.95 8.14 10.46
C ILE A 52 -8.07 9.59 10.01
N LYS A 53 -8.63 9.85 8.82
CA LYS A 53 -8.81 11.21 8.31
C LYS A 53 -9.66 12.07 9.26
N ALA A 54 -10.77 11.53 9.74
CA ALA A 54 -11.64 12.24 10.67
C ALA A 54 -10.93 12.61 11.99
N GLU A 55 -10.21 11.66 12.59
CA GLU A 55 -9.50 11.91 13.85
C GLU A 55 -8.28 12.84 13.67
N VAL A 56 -7.57 12.74 12.54
CA VAL A 56 -6.46 13.65 12.21
C VAL A 56 -6.98 15.08 12.02
N ASP A 57 -8.03 15.28 11.23
CA ASP A 57 -8.59 16.61 11.02
C ASP A 57 -9.11 17.22 12.33
N LYS A 58 -9.74 16.40 13.19
CA LYS A 58 -10.16 16.80 14.54
C LYS A 58 -8.97 17.20 15.41
N ALA A 59 -7.89 16.42 15.41
CA ALA A 59 -6.66 16.77 16.13
C ALA A 59 -6.02 18.06 15.58
N CYS A 60 -6.21 18.35 14.29
CA CYS A 60 -5.81 19.59 13.63
C CYS A 60 -6.85 20.73 13.78
N GLY A 61 -7.72 20.68 14.80
CA GLY A 61 -8.69 21.74 15.08
C GLY A 61 -9.83 21.82 14.06
N GLY A 62 -10.18 20.69 13.46
CA GLY A 62 -11.20 20.57 12.40
C GLY A 62 -10.71 21.03 11.02
N LYS A 63 -9.40 21.24 10.83
CA LYS A 63 -8.84 21.71 9.56
C LYS A 63 -8.18 20.57 8.79
N PRO A 64 -8.40 20.48 7.47
CA PRO A 64 -7.72 19.52 6.61
C PRO A 64 -6.26 19.94 6.40
N VAL A 65 -5.37 19.52 7.30
CA VAL A 65 -3.93 19.80 7.21
C VAL A 65 -3.17 18.65 6.55
N VAL A 66 -3.56 17.40 6.85
CA VAL A 66 -2.89 16.19 6.37
C VAL A 66 -3.65 15.63 5.16
N SER A 67 -2.93 15.35 4.08
CA SER A 67 -3.50 14.73 2.86
C SER A 67 -3.83 13.26 3.08
N CYS A 68 -4.75 12.73 2.28
CA CYS A 68 -5.05 11.30 2.34
C CYS A 68 -3.91 10.44 1.80
N ALA A 69 -3.12 10.96 0.85
CA ALA A 69 -1.88 10.33 0.39
C ALA A 69 -0.86 10.15 1.53
N ASP A 70 -0.67 11.17 2.38
CA ASP A 70 0.22 11.05 3.55
C ASP A 70 -0.37 10.12 4.62
N ILE A 71 -1.69 10.10 4.81
CA ILE A 71 -2.35 9.13 5.69
C ILE A 71 -2.08 7.69 5.22
N LEU A 72 -2.15 7.40 3.92
CA LEU A 72 -1.83 6.07 3.38
C LEU A 72 -0.38 5.68 3.68
N ALA A 73 0.57 6.59 3.49
CA ALA A 73 1.99 6.33 3.72
C ALA A 73 2.29 6.05 5.21
N VAL A 74 1.71 6.83 6.12
CA VAL A 74 1.86 6.63 7.57
C VAL A 74 1.15 5.37 8.03
N ALA A 75 -0.08 5.13 7.57
CA ALA A 75 -0.85 3.93 7.91
C ALA A 75 -0.13 2.65 7.45
N ALA A 76 0.53 2.67 6.29
CA ALA A 76 1.36 1.56 5.82
C ALA A 76 2.55 1.29 6.74
N ARG A 77 3.27 2.34 7.18
CA ARG A 77 4.39 2.19 8.12
C ARG A 77 3.92 1.65 9.47
N ASP A 78 2.90 2.26 10.05
CA ASP A 78 2.38 1.87 11.36
C ASP A 78 1.80 0.45 11.32
N SER A 79 1.21 0.05 10.19
CA SER A 79 0.75 -1.33 9.97
C SER A 79 1.88 -2.36 9.99
N VAL A 80 3.02 -2.06 9.37
CA VAL A 80 4.19 -2.96 9.38
C VAL A 80 4.78 -3.05 10.79
N VAL A 81 4.93 -1.91 11.47
CA VAL A 81 5.44 -1.87 12.85
C VAL A 81 4.53 -2.64 13.81
N ALA A 82 3.21 -2.44 13.70
CA ALA A 82 2.23 -3.15 14.54
C ALA A 82 2.25 -4.67 14.33
N LEU A 83 2.72 -5.14 13.16
CA LEU A 83 2.87 -6.56 12.84
C LEU A 83 4.28 -7.10 13.15
N GLY A 84 5.13 -6.33 13.84
CA GLY A 84 6.47 -6.72 14.27
C GLY A 84 7.58 -6.47 13.25
N GLY A 85 7.28 -5.72 12.18
CA GLY A 85 8.26 -5.34 11.17
C GLY A 85 9.09 -4.09 11.53
N PRO A 86 9.95 -3.62 10.62
CA PRO A 86 10.77 -2.45 10.85
C PRO A 86 9.95 -1.17 10.85
N SER A 87 10.44 -0.16 11.55
CA SER A 87 10.01 1.23 11.37
C SER A 87 10.91 1.93 10.36
N TRP A 88 10.38 2.95 9.71
CA TRP A 88 11.13 3.90 8.90
C TRP A 88 10.54 5.29 9.05
N GLU A 89 11.32 6.30 8.67
CA GLU A 89 10.86 7.67 8.59
C GLU A 89 10.02 7.85 7.31
N VAL A 90 8.73 8.14 7.49
CA VAL A 90 7.83 8.42 6.37
C VAL A 90 8.05 9.86 5.94
N GLN A 91 8.49 10.05 4.70
CA GLN A 91 8.52 11.38 4.10
C GLN A 91 7.11 11.85 3.82
N LEU A 92 6.76 13.08 4.25
CA LEU A 92 5.43 13.68 4.15
C LEU A 92 5.43 14.89 3.21
N GLY A 93 4.25 15.47 3.00
CA GLY A 93 4.05 16.64 2.12
C GLY A 93 3.40 16.29 0.78
N ARG A 94 2.89 15.06 0.64
CA ARG A 94 2.11 14.66 -0.54
C ARG A 94 0.79 15.40 -0.55
N ARG A 95 0.24 15.60 -1.74
CA ARG A 95 -1.08 16.18 -1.96
C ARG A 95 -1.96 15.21 -2.72
N ASP A 96 -3.25 15.40 -2.54
CA ASP A 96 -4.28 14.54 -3.09
C ASP A 96 -4.60 14.90 -4.54
N SER A 97 -4.74 13.87 -5.37
CA SER A 97 -5.19 13.94 -6.75
C SER A 97 -6.58 14.57 -6.89
N THR A 98 -6.79 15.23 -8.02
CA THR A 98 -8.08 15.75 -8.50
C THR A 98 -8.56 15.02 -9.76
N GLU A 99 -7.80 14.03 -10.25
CA GLU A 99 -7.98 13.45 -11.57
C GLU A 99 -8.78 12.13 -11.57
N ARG A 100 -9.46 11.91 -12.70
CA ARG A 100 -10.13 10.67 -13.13
C ARG A 100 -9.10 9.68 -13.64
N ARG A 101 -9.15 8.40 -13.25
CA ARG A 101 -8.36 7.36 -13.93
C ARG A 101 -9.16 6.08 -14.19
N ALA A 102 -9.15 5.69 -15.46
CA ALA A 102 -9.96 4.61 -15.99
C ALA A 102 -9.56 3.25 -15.38
N SER A 103 -10.58 2.50 -14.99
CA SER A 103 -10.48 1.07 -14.74
C SER A 103 -10.21 0.33 -16.05
N CYS A 104 -9.16 -0.50 -16.09
CA CYS A 104 -9.08 -1.59 -17.04
C CYS A 104 -9.90 -2.76 -16.47
N PHE A 105 -10.96 -3.13 -17.21
CA PHE A 105 -11.91 -4.24 -17.10
C PHE A 105 -12.00 -5.04 -15.78
N ALA A 106 -13.23 -5.21 -15.28
CA ALA A 106 -13.53 -6.12 -14.17
C ALA A 106 -13.37 -7.60 -14.58
N GLY A 107 -12.59 -8.34 -13.81
CA GLY A 107 -12.50 -9.80 -13.88
C GLY A 107 -13.15 -10.46 -12.65
N SER A 108 -13.61 -11.69 -12.82
CA SER A 108 -14.19 -12.52 -11.77
C SER A 108 -13.08 -13.30 -11.06
N GLY A 109 -12.92 -13.11 -9.75
CA GLY A 109 -12.15 -13.99 -8.87
C GLY A 109 -13.07 -14.85 -8.00
N ASP A 110 -12.61 -16.00 -7.52
CA ASP A 110 -13.31 -16.76 -6.49
C ASP A 110 -13.05 -16.14 -5.10
N ALA A 111 -14.03 -16.22 -4.20
CA ALA A 111 -13.96 -15.54 -2.89
C ALA A 111 -13.13 -16.29 -1.83
N ASN A 112 -12.39 -17.34 -2.23
CA ASN A 112 -11.64 -18.19 -1.32
C ASN A 112 -10.33 -17.50 -0.90
N LEU A 113 -10.07 -17.46 0.40
CA LEU A 113 -8.86 -16.85 0.95
C LEU A 113 -7.83 -17.93 1.32
N GLY A 114 -6.60 -17.77 0.83
CA GLY A 114 -5.41 -18.49 1.28
C GLY A 114 -4.44 -17.56 2.02
N SER A 115 -3.67 -18.10 2.97
CA SER A 115 -2.61 -17.32 3.62
C SER A 115 -1.40 -17.19 2.70
N LEU A 116 -0.83 -15.98 2.62
CA LEU A 116 0.35 -15.69 1.78
C LEU A 116 1.66 -16.26 2.36
N ASP A 117 1.73 -16.51 3.67
CA ASP A 117 2.88 -17.12 4.31
C ASP A 117 2.50 -18.01 5.51
N GLY A 118 3.54 -18.59 6.15
CA GLY A 118 3.42 -19.46 7.33
C GLY A 118 3.20 -18.70 8.64
N SER A 119 3.16 -17.37 8.61
CA SER A 119 3.07 -16.45 9.75
C SER A 119 2.04 -15.35 9.47
N PRO A 120 0.75 -15.70 9.29
CA PRO A 120 -0.24 -14.87 8.58
C PRO A 120 -0.51 -13.46 9.16
N ALA A 121 -0.07 -13.23 10.40
CA ALA A 121 -0.26 -11.99 11.14
C ALA A 121 1.05 -11.42 11.71
N ARG A 122 2.20 -11.81 11.15
CA ARG A 122 3.52 -11.27 11.51
C ARG A 122 4.28 -10.82 10.27
N PHE A 123 5.06 -9.77 10.43
CA PHE A 123 5.93 -9.27 9.38
C PHE A 123 7.36 -9.75 9.62
N ASP A 124 7.74 -10.85 8.97
CA ASP A 124 9.05 -11.48 9.17
C ASP A 124 9.63 -12.09 7.88
N GLY A 125 10.77 -12.78 7.99
CA GLY A 125 11.46 -13.40 6.85
C GLY A 125 10.89 -14.75 6.39
N SER A 126 9.81 -15.24 7.00
CA SER A 126 9.22 -16.56 6.70
C SER A 126 8.71 -16.65 5.26
N TYR A 127 8.25 -15.54 4.68
CA TYR A 127 7.96 -15.42 3.26
C TYR A 127 9.11 -15.96 2.40
N PHE A 128 10.34 -15.51 2.63
CA PHE A 128 11.50 -15.94 1.84
C PHE A 128 11.90 -17.39 2.11
N LYS A 129 11.70 -17.88 3.34
CA LYS A 129 11.91 -19.31 3.66
C LYS A 129 10.94 -20.20 2.86
N ASN A 130 9.67 -19.80 2.76
CA ASN A 130 8.68 -20.50 1.95
C ASN A 130 9.10 -20.56 0.47
N LEU A 131 9.65 -19.48 -0.09
CA LEU A 131 10.12 -19.49 -1.49
C LEU A 131 11.26 -20.48 -1.73
N VAL A 132 12.21 -20.55 -0.79
CA VAL A 132 13.32 -21.51 -0.83
C VAL A 132 12.81 -22.95 -0.77
N GLU A 133 11.78 -23.20 0.04
CA GLU A 133 11.11 -24.50 0.18
C GLU A 133 10.10 -24.80 -0.95
N LYS A 134 10.00 -23.94 -1.97
CA LYS A 134 9.05 -24.07 -3.09
C LYS A 134 7.58 -24.03 -2.68
N LYS A 135 7.28 -23.25 -1.63
CA LYS A 135 5.94 -23.05 -1.03
C LYS A 135 5.38 -21.65 -1.29
N GLY A 136 5.87 -20.92 -2.31
CA GLY A 136 5.27 -19.64 -2.71
C GLY A 136 3.82 -19.83 -3.17
N LEU A 137 2.90 -19.01 -2.65
CA LEU A 137 1.48 -19.16 -2.96
C LEU A 137 1.15 -18.68 -4.38
N LEU A 138 1.62 -17.48 -4.74
CA LEU A 138 1.37 -16.90 -6.05
C LEU A 138 2.47 -17.31 -7.03
N HIS A 139 2.12 -17.40 -8.31
CA HIS A 139 3.11 -17.60 -9.36
C HIS A 139 4.24 -16.55 -9.32
N SER A 140 3.87 -15.28 -9.10
CA SER A 140 4.82 -14.16 -8.95
C SER A 140 5.75 -14.31 -7.75
N ASP A 141 5.30 -14.96 -6.67
CA ASP A 141 6.13 -15.21 -5.49
C ASP A 141 7.20 -16.24 -5.82
N GLN A 142 6.78 -17.39 -6.36
CA GLN A 142 7.72 -18.49 -6.64
C GLN A 142 8.69 -18.16 -7.77
N ALA A 143 8.30 -17.26 -8.69
CA ALA A 143 9.16 -16.72 -9.74
C ALA A 143 10.40 -15.98 -9.20
N LEU A 144 10.35 -15.43 -7.98
CA LEU A 144 11.52 -14.80 -7.33
C LEU A 144 12.62 -15.81 -6.98
N PHE A 145 12.29 -17.11 -6.90
CA PHE A 145 13.22 -18.19 -6.58
C PHE A 145 13.09 -19.34 -7.57
N ALA A 146 13.52 -19.09 -8.81
CA ALA A 146 13.35 -19.98 -9.96
C ALA A 146 14.65 -20.19 -10.76
N GLY A 147 15.82 -20.02 -10.12
CA GLY A 147 17.13 -20.15 -10.76
C GLY A 147 17.60 -18.86 -11.45
N GLY A 148 17.05 -17.71 -11.05
CA GLY A 148 17.33 -16.40 -11.62
C GLY A 148 18.29 -15.55 -10.78
N SER A 149 18.45 -14.29 -11.17
CA SER A 149 19.30 -13.32 -10.46
C SER A 149 18.77 -12.95 -9.07
N THR A 150 17.48 -13.11 -8.81
CA THR A 150 16.83 -12.82 -7.53
C THR A 150 17.05 -13.90 -6.47
N ASP A 151 17.50 -15.09 -6.85
CA ASP A 151 17.66 -16.24 -5.94
C ASP A 151 18.62 -15.94 -4.78
N SER A 152 19.69 -15.18 -5.03
CA SER A 152 20.67 -14.80 -4.01
C SER A 152 20.08 -13.87 -2.96
N VAL A 153 19.23 -12.92 -3.38
CA VAL A 153 18.52 -11.99 -2.49
C VAL A 153 17.52 -12.75 -1.63
N VAL A 154 16.71 -13.64 -2.24
CA VAL A 154 15.74 -14.47 -1.51
C VAL A 154 16.43 -15.32 -0.44
N LYS A 155 17.54 -15.99 -0.78
CA LYS A 155 18.35 -16.74 0.20
C LYS A 155 18.89 -15.83 1.31
N GLY A 156 19.37 -14.66 0.95
CA GLY A 156 19.89 -13.66 1.90
C GLY A 156 18.84 -13.20 2.90
N TYR A 157 17.62 -12.91 2.44
CA TYR A 157 16.50 -12.47 3.28
C TYR A 157 15.88 -13.58 4.12
N GLY A 158 15.88 -14.83 3.62
CA GLY A 158 15.47 -16.00 4.42
C GLY A 158 16.46 -16.39 5.51
N SER A 159 17.68 -15.85 5.45
CA SER A 159 18.77 -16.07 6.41
C SER A 159 18.86 -14.95 7.47
N ASN A 160 19.71 -15.11 8.50
CA ASN A 160 20.04 -14.06 9.47
C ASN A 160 18.83 -13.39 10.18
N ASN A 161 17.81 -14.16 10.52
CA ASN A 161 16.58 -13.69 11.20
C ASN A 161 15.89 -12.50 10.50
N GLY A 162 16.07 -12.33 9.18
CA GLY A 162 15.39 -11.27 8.42
C GLY A 162 15.95 -9.85 8.60
N ARG A 163 17.14 -9.68 9.21
CA ARG A 163 17.70 -8.35 9.48
C ARG A 163 18.03 -7.55 8.21
N SER A 164 18.61 -8.20 7.20
CA SER A 164 18.88 -7.58 5.90
C SER A 164 17.58 -7.18 5.20
N PHE A 165 16.60 -8.09 5.21
CA PHE A 165 15.26 -7.83 4.69
C PHE A 165 14.63 -6.58 5.30
N TRP A 166 14.70 -6.42 6.63
CA TRP A 166 14.13 -5.25 7.29
C TRP A 166 14.73 -3.92 6.84
N PHE A 167 16.05 -3.86 6.68
CA PHE A 167 16.74 -2.64 6.23
C PHE A 167 16.37 -2.28 4.79
N ASP A 168 16.38 -3.29 3.90
CA ASP A 168 16.07 -3.09 2.49
C ASP A 168 14.58 -2.84 2.26
N PHE A 169 13.71 -3.45 3.06
CA PHE A 169 12.27 -3.19 3.04
C PHE A 169 11.97 -1.74 3.43
N ALA A 170 12.53 -1.24 4.54
CA ALA A 170 12.39 0.15 4.95
C ALA A 170 12.84 1.13 3.84
N SER A 171 14.02 0.88 3.26
CA SER A 171 14.56 1.70 2.16
C SER A 171 13.68 1.65 0.91
N SER A 172 13.13 0.48 0.59
CA SER A 172 12.23 0.28 -0.55
C SER A 172 10.89 0.98 -0.35
N MET A 173 10.36 1.00 0.88
CA MET A 173 9.12 1.71 1.22
C MET A 173 9.28 3.23 1.09
N VAL A 174 10.41 3.78 1.52
CA VAL A 174 10.72 5.21 1.30
C VAL A 174 10.80 5.51 -0.20
N LYS A 175 11.49 4.66 -0.97
CA LYS A 175 11.59 4.83 -2.43
C LYS A 175 10.23 4.74 -3.13
N MET A 176 9.39 3.80 -2.73
CA MET A 176 8.03 3.66 -3.25
C MET A 176 7.18 4.88 -2.92
N GLY A 177 7.24 5.37 -1.68
CA GLY A 177 6.53 6.58 -1.25
C GLY A 177 6.92 7.86 -2.01
N ASN A 178 8.03 7.84 -2.74
CA ASN A 178 8.54 8.97 -3.54
C ASN A 178 8.21 8.87 -5.02
N ILE A 179 7.37 7.92 -5.42
CA ILE A 179 6.92 7.82 -6.81
C ILE A 179 5.96 8.97 -7.10
N LYS A 180 6.42 9.92 -7.92
CA LYS A 180 5.64 11.02 -8.52
C LYS A 180 4.66 11.72 -7.54
N PRO A 181 5.12 12.20 -6.37
CA PRO A 181 4.22 12.85 -5.43
C PRO A 181 3.72 14.18 -6.02
N LEU A 182 2.45 14.50 -5.78
CA LEU A 182 1.96 15.87 -5.93
C LEU A 182 2.43 16.69 -4.72
N THR A 183 3.05 17.84 -4.95
CA THR A 183 3.61 18.69 -3.88
C THR A 183 3.36 20.18 -4.15
N GLY A 184 3.53 21.03 -3.14
CA GLY A 184 3.38 22.48 -3.28
C GLY A 184 1.93 22.87 -3.62
N ASN A 185 1.71 23.45 -4.80
CA ASN A 185 0.38 23.87 -5.26
C ASN A 185 -0.32 22.85 -6.16
N LEU A 186 0.31 21.69 -6.43
CA LEU A 186 -0.28 20.64 -7.25
C LEU A 186 -1.22 19.76 -6.40
N GLY A 187 -2.43 19.51 -6.89
CA GLY A 187 -3.45 18.78 -6.14
C GLY A 187 -4.00 19.56 -4.94
N GLN A 188 -4.64 18.84 -4.01
CA GLN A 188 -5.36 19.42 -2.88
C GLN A 188 -5.02 18.74 -1.55
N ILE A 189 -5.51 19.28 -0.43
CA ILE A 189 -5.66 18.51 0.80
C ILE A 189 -7.15 18.20 0.92
N ARG A 190 -7.54 16.95 0.68
CA ARG A 190 -8.96 16.58 0.74
C ARG A 190 -9.48 16.65 2.17
N VAL A 191 -10.72 17.10 2.34
CA VAL A 191 -11.46 16.97 3.61
C VAL A 191 -12.05 15.58 3.75
N ASN A 192 -12.42 14.96 2.63
CA ASN A 192 -12.94 13.61 2.57
C ASN A 192 -12.15 12.82 1.53
N CYS A 193 -11.50 11.74 1.94
CA CYS A 193 -10.62 10.97 1.06
C CYS A 193 -11.34 10.31 -0.13
N ARG A 194 -12.67 10.23 -0.12
CA ARG A 194 -13.46 9.61 -1.18
C ARG A 194 -13.85 10.55 -2.31
N LYS A 195 -13.66 11.86 -2.14
CA LYS A 195 -14.08 12.85 -3.13
C LYS A 195 -13.13 14.04 -3.22
N VAL A 196 -13.08 14.65 -4.40
CA VAL A 196 -12.43 15.94 -4.60
C VAL A 196 -13.19 17.02 -3.81
N ASN A 197 -12.48 18.00 -3.24
CA ASN A 197 -13.12 19.16 -2.64
C ASN A 197 -13.88 19.96 -3.72
N ALA A 198 -14.96 20.63 -3.32
CA ALA A 198 -15.72 21.54 -4.17
C ALA A 198 -15.10 22.94 -4.19
#